data_AF-A0A5F2BF83-F1
#
_entry.id   AF-A0A5F2BF83-F1
#
_cell.length_a   1.000
_cell.length_b   1.000
_cell.length_c   1.000
_cell.angle_alpha   90.00
_cell.angle_beta   90.00
_cell.angle_gamma   90.00
#
_symmetry.space_group_name_H-M   'P 1'
#
loop_
_entity.id
_entity.type
_entity.pdbx_description
1 polymer ?
#
loop_
_entity_poly.entity_id
_entity_poly.type
_entity_poly.pdbx_seq_one_letter_code
_entity_poly.pdbx_strand_id
1 'polypeptide(L)'
;MSKTKNSLNKTILVDLPDNRYRDLAEIAQAIQQLGETKRERERIKSKTDDEIAKLQLDLQDQIFPFDLKIQHIASGIKFFVDHHKKELFPDPEYRTCKFATGVLKLRRVPPSVKTRGTAKLFERILSENGLLEKFSNLIAKLSNVYLRVKLELNKEQILAEPLRAMQKIGIEFNEEAERLYIAPNETELEIEADEESAA
;
A
#
# COMPACT_ATOMS: atom_id res chain seq x y z
N MET A 1 -35.55 28.14 1.41
CA MET A 1 -34.51 29.18 1.25
C MET A 1 -33.28 28.69 1.99
N SER A 2 -32.12 28.36 1.44
CA SER A 2 -31.58 28.25 0.10
C SER A 2 -30.30 27.42 0.29
N LYS A 3 -30.25 26.22 -0.28
CA LYS A 3 -29.04 25.39 -0.31
C LYS A 3 -28.07 26.05 -1.29
N THR A 4 -27.02 26.71 -0.82
CA THR A 4 -25.90 27.07 -1.70
C THR A 4 -24.99 25.86 -1.83
N LYS A 5 -25.41 24.96 -2.73
CA LYS A 5 -24.50 24.00 -3.36
C LYS A 5 -23.59 24.79 -4.31
N ASN A 6 -22.35 24.33 -4.37
CA ASN A 6 -21.46 24.42 -5.52
C ASN A 6 -20.79 25.78 -5.75
N SER A 7 -19.47 25.79 -5.56
CA SER A 7 -18.49 26.53 -6.34
C SER A 7 -17.29 26.76 -5.45
N LEU A 8 -16.18 26.09 -5.74
CA LEU A 8 -14.81 26.60 -5.61
C LEU A 8 -13.83 25.53 -6.15
N ASN A 9 -14.15 24.95 -7.32
CA ASN A 9 -13.09 24.77 -8.31
C ASN A 9 -12.75 26.20 -8.77
N LYS A 10 -11.97 26.92 -7.95
CA LYS A 10 -11.32 28.13 -8.41
C LYS A 10 -10.28 27.63 -9.40
N THR A 11 -10.66 27.57 -10.67
CA THR A 11 -9.71 27.44 -11.78
C THR A 11 -8.76 28.60 -11.61
N ILE A 12 -7.60 28.34 -10.98
CA ILE A 12 -6.53 29.32 -10.92
C ILE A 12 -6.20 29.54 -12.40
N LEU A 13 -6.38 30.77 -12.88
CA LEU A 13 -5.94 31.17 -14.20
C LEU A 13 -4.41 31.16 -14.15
N VAL A 14 -3.84 30.00 -14.44
CA VAL A 14 -2.39 29.85 -14.60
C VAL A 14 -2.06 30.44 -15.97
N ASP A 15 -1.03 31.29 -16.02
CA ASP A 15 -0.47 31.80 -17.27
C ASP A 15 0.10 30.60 -18.04
N LEU A 16 -0.67 30.11 -19.01
CA LEU A 16 -0.36 28.92 -19.80
C LEU A 16 0.04 29.39 -21.20
N PRO A 17 1.17 28.92 -21.76
CA PRO A 17 1.56 29.27 -23.11
C PRO A 17 0.55 28.75 -24.15
N ASP A 18 0.49 29.40 -25.31
CA ASP A 18 -0.33 28.94 -26.44
C ASP A 18 0.27 27.63 -27.00
N ASN A 19 -0.43 26.52 -26.83
CA ASN A 19 0.03 25.16 -27.13
C ASN A 19 0.02 24.82 -28.64
N ARG A 20 0.17 25.82 -29.51
CA ARG A 20 0.18 25.68 -30.96
C ARG A 20 1.61 25.67 -31.49
N TYR A 21 2.25 24.52 -31.39
CA TYR A 21 3.61 24.30 -31.87
C TYR A 21 3.63 24.10 -33.39
N ARG A 22 4.43 24.89 -34.10
CA ARG A 22 4.53 24.89 -35.57
C ARG A 22 5.73 24.09 -36.08
N ASP A 23 6.83 24.14 -35.33
CA ASP A 23 8.09 23.51 -35.71
C ASP A 23 8.63 22.60 -34.59
N LEU A 24 9.51 21.66 -34.97
CA LEU A 24 10.16 20.74 -34.02
C LEU A 24 10.96 21.48 -32.93
N ALA A 25 11.48 22.67 -33.23
CA ALA A 25 12.17 23.52 -32.27
C ALA A 25 11.25 24.02 -31.15
N GLU A 26 10.00 24.39 -31.48
CA GLU A 26 9.02 24.84 -30.49
C GLU A 26 8.56 23.68 -29.59
N ILE A 27 8.41 22.48 -30.17
CA ILE A 27 8.12 21.26 -29.39
C ILE A 27 9.29 20.95 -28.44
N ALA A 28 10.53 21.06 -28.90
CA ALA A 28 11.70 20.84 -28.05
C ALA A 28 11.74 21.83 -26.87
N GLN A 29 11.44 23.11 -27.11
CA GLN A 29 11.32 24.12 -26.05
C GLN A 29 10.17 23.81 -25.08
N ALA A 30 9.01 23.35 -25.57
CA ALA A 30 7.89 22.95 -24.72
C ALA A 30 8.23 21.75 -23.83
N ILE A 31 8.95 20.76 -24.37
CA ILE A 31 9.44 19.60 -23.60
C ILE A 31 10.43 20.06 -22.53
N GLN A 32 11.29 21.03 -22.83
CA GLN A 32 12.20 21.62 -21.85
C GLN A 32 11.43 22.32 -20.72
N GLN A 33 10.47 23.20 -21.06
CA GLN A 33 9.62 23.88 -20.08
C GLN A 33 8.82 22.91 -19.21
N LEU A 34 8.32 21.82 -19.79
CA LEU A 34 7.66 20.73 -19.06
C LEU A 34 8.61 20.10 -18.02
N GLY A 35 9.86 19.85 -18.41
CA GLY A 35 10.90 19.34 -17.52
C GLY A 35 11.20 20.30 -16.37
N GLU A 36 11.40 21.59 -16.66
CA GLU A 36 11.66 22.62 -15.66
C GLU A 36 10.51 22.76 -14.66
N THR A 37 9.27 22.80 -15.15
CA THR A 37 8.06 22.86 -14.31
C THR A 37 7.92 21.62 -13.42
N LYS A 38 8.20 20.43 -13.97
CA LYS A 38 8.20 19.17 -13.20
C LYS A 38 9.23 19.21 -12.07
N ARG A 39 10.43 19.72 -12.32
CA ARG A 39 11.50 19.84 -11.31
C ARG A 39 11.13 20.80 -10.19
N GLU A 40 10.57 21.97 -10.52
CA GLU A 40 10.16 22.93 -9.50
C GLU A 40 9.03 22.37 -8.62
N ARG A 41 8.06 21.68 -9.23
CA ARG A 41 7.04 20.95 -8.47
C ARG A 41 7.65 19.95 -7.50
N GLU A 42 8.59 19.12 -7.95
CA GLU A 42 9.22 18.11 -7.08
C GLU A 42 10.04 18.77 -5.97
N ARG A 43 10.70 19.89 -6.24
CA ARG A 43 11.41 20.67 -5.21
C ARG A 43 10.47 21.16 -4.11
N ILE A 44 9.31 21.72 -4.47
CA ILE A 44 8.31 22.18 -3.50
C ILE A 44 7.78 21.00 -2.68
N LYS A 45 7.49 19.88 -3.35
CA LYS A 45 7.02 18.65 -2.71
C LYS A 45 8.04 18.10 -1.71
N SER A 46 9.31 17.99 -2.11
CA SER A 46 10.40 17.53 -1.22
C SER A 46 10.52 18.40 0.04
N LYS A 47 10.49 19.73 -0.10
CA LYS A 47 10.50 20.65 1.06
C LYS A 47 9.31 20.43 1.99
N THR A 48 8.13 20.20 1.41
CA THR A 48 6.90 19.94 2.17
C THR A 48 7.01 18.61 2.92
N ASP A 49 7.54 17.57 2.26
CA ASP A 49 7.75 16.26 2.88
C ASP A 49 8.75 16.35 4.05
N ASP A 50 9.82 17.16 3.93
CA ASP A 50 10.77 17.44 5.01
C ASP A 50 10.09 18.15 6.21
N GLU A 51 9.23 19.13 5.93
CA GLU A 51 8.45 19.82 6.98
C GLU A 51 7.46 18.89 7.68
N ILE A 52 6.79 18.02 6.92
CA ILE A 52 5.89 17.00 7.48
C ILE A 52 6.67 16.05 8.39
N ALA A 53 7.85 15.59 7.97
CA ALA A 53 8.69 14.72 8.78
C ALA A 53 9.10 15.39 10.10
N LYS A 54 9.47 16.68 10.05
CA LYS A 54 9.78 17.45 11.26
C LYS A 54 8.58 17.57 12.20
N LEU A 55 7.40 17.90 11.67
CA LEU A 55 6.18 17.99 12.48
C LEU A 55 5.81 16.65 13.11
N GLN A 56 5.99 15.54 12.39
CA GLN A 56 5.74 14.20 12.93
C GLN A 56 6.70 13.87 14.08
N LEU A 57 7.97 14.24 13.97
CA LEU A 57 8.96 14.04 15.03
C LEU A 57 8.60 14.87 16.28
N ASP A 58 8.29 16.15 16.10
CA ASP A 58 7.91 17.05 17.21
C ASP A 58 6.63 16.56 17.93
N LEU A 59 5.68 16.01 17.18
CA LEU A 59 4.47 15.39 17.74
C LEU A 59 4.79 14.10 18.50
N GLN A 60 5.66 13.26 17.95
CA GLN A 60 6.07 12.02 18.58
C GLN A 60 6.76 12.30 19.93
N ASP A 61 7.65 13.30 19.98
CA ASP A 61 8.35 13.70 21.22
C ASP A 61 7.38 14.23 22.28
N GLN A 62 6.33 14.94 21.88
CA GLN A 62 5.30 15.42 22.81
C GLN A 62 4.40 14.30 23.32
N ILE A 63 4.05 13.32 22.48
CA ILE A 63 3.13 12.23 22.82
C ILE A 63 3.84 11.14 23.64
N PHE A 64 5.11 10.86 23.35
CA PHE A 64 5.85 9.75 23.94
C PHE A 64 5.83 9.72 25.49
N PRO A 65 6.01 10.83 26.23
CA PRO A 65 5.88 10.83 27.68
C PRO A 65 4.48 10.45 28.19
N PHE A 66 3.42 10.81 27.46
CA PHE A 66 2.06 10.43 27.82
C PHE A 66 1.81 8.95 27.57
N ASP A 67 2.30 8.41 26.45
CA ASP A 67 2.22 6.98 26.15
C ASP A 67 2.92 6.15 27.23
N LEU A 68 4.12 6.56 27.67
CA LEU A 68 4.82 5.89 28.78
C LEU A 68 4.02 5.96 30.09
N LYS A 69 3.44 7.11 30.43
CA LYS A 69 2.57 7.25 31.61
C LYS A 69 1.35 6.34 31.53
N ILE A 70 0.68 6.30 30.38
CA ILE A 70 -0.49 5.44 30.13
C ILE A 70 -0.10 3.98 30.29
N GLN A 71 1.01 3.54 29.69
CA GLN A 71 1.50 2.17 29.78
C GLN A 71 1.84 1.78 31.22
N HIS A 72 2.50 2.67 31.97
CA HIS A 72 2.84 2.43 33.37
C HIS A 72 1.58 2.26 34.23
N ILE A 73 0.62 3.19 34.11
CA ILE A 73 -0.66 3.14 34.85
C ILE A 73 -1.45 1.87 34.47
N ALA A 74 -1.57 1.59 33.17
CA ALA A 74 -2.28 0.40 32.68
C ALA A 74 -1.66 -0.90 33.18
N SER A 75 -0.31 -0.96 33.25
CA SER A 75 0.41 -2.11 33.79
C SER A 75 0.14 -2.30 35.28
N GLY A 76 0.10 -1.22 36.06
CA GLY A 76 -0.28 -1.27 37.47
C GLY A 76 -1.72 -1.76 37.68
N ILE A 77 -2.67 -1.25 36.89
CA ILE A 77 -4.07 -1.71 36.91
C ILE A 77 -4.15 -3.20 36.58
N LYS A 78 -3.45 -3.65 35.53
CA LYS A 78 -3.42 -5.06 35.15
C LYS A 78 -2.85 -5.93 36.28
N PHE A 79 -1.73 -5.54 36.88
CA PHE A 79 -1.12 -6.26 37.99
C PHE A 79 -2.11 -6.43 39.15
N PHE A 80 -2.79 -5.35 39.55
CA PHE A 80 -3.81 -5.43 40.59
C PHE A 80 -4.98 -6.36 40.21
N VAL A 81 -5.47 -6.27 38.96
CA VAL A 81 -6.56 -7.13 38.47
C VAL A 81 -6.17 -8.61 38.45
N ASP A 82 -4.93 -8.93 38.12
CA ASP A 82 -4.43 -10.31 38.09
C ASP A 82 -4.39 -10.92 39.50
N HIS A 83 -4.07 -10.14 40.54
CA HIS A 83 -4.05 -10.58 41.94
C HIS A 83 -5.45 -10.60 42.59
N HIS A 84 -6.34 -9.66 42.26
CA HIS A 84 -7.67 -9.50 42.86
C HIS A 84 -8.81 -9.96 41.94
N LYS A 85 -8.52 -10.88 41.01
CA LYS A 85 -9.46 -11.29 39.97
C LYS A 85 -10.79 -11.82 40.49
N LYS A 86 -10.77 -12.60 41.58
CA LYS A 86 -11.97 -13.18 42.20
C LYS A 86 -12.85 -12.13 42.87
N GLU A 87 -12.24 -11.07 43.41
CA GLU A 87 -12.96 -9.98 44.08
C GLU A 87 -13.60 -9.04 43.05
N LEU A 88 -12.89 -8.74 41.96
CA LEU A 88 -13.36 -7.83 40.90
C LEU A 88 -14.34 -8.48 39.92
N PHE A 89 -14.21 -9.80 39.71
CA PHE A 89 -15.07 -10.59 38.83
C PHE A 89 -15.56 -11.84 39.58
N PRO A 90 -16.52 -11.68 40.51
CA PRO A 90 -17.03 -12.78 41.32
C PRO A 90 -17.82 -13.81 40.50
N ASP A 91 -18.45 -13.36 39.41
CA ASP A 91 -19.19 -14.22 38.51
C ASP A 91 -18.36 -14.57 37.25
N PRO A 92 -18.14 -15.86 36.95
CA PRO A 92 -17.39 -16.30 35.77
C PRO A 92 -18.03 -15.93 34.42
N GLU A 93 -19.34 -15.67 34.39
CA GLU A 93 -20.12 -15.26 33.21
C GLU A 93 -20.05 -13.74 32.99
N TYR A 94 -20.03 -12.94 34.07
CA TYR A 94 -19.94 -11.48 34.01
C TYR A 94 -18.52 -10.95 34.16
N ARG A 95 -17.83 -10.84 33.03
CA ARG A 95 -16.45 -10.34 32.92
C ARG A 95 -16.34 -8.81 32.82
N THR A 96 -17.22 -8.07 33.49
CA THR A 96 -17.25 -6.60 33.47
C THR A 96 -17.39 -6.05 34.88
N CYS A 97 -16.50 -5.15 35.28
CA CYS A 97 -16.52 -4.43 36.55
C CYS A 97 -16.66 -2.92 36.28
N LYS A 98 -17.71 -2.29 36.81
CA LYS A 98 -17.99 -0.86 36.60
C LYS A 98 -17.49 -0.04 37.79
N PHE A 99 -16.82 1.06 37.50
CA PHE A 99 -16.38 2.08 38.44
C PHE A 99 -17.10 3.41 38.13
N ALA A 100 -17.09 4.35 39.08
CA ALA A 100 -17.64 5.68 38.85
C ALA A 100 -16.92 6.42 37.70
N THR A 101 -15.63 6.13 37.49
CA THR A 101 -14.77 6.79 36.51
C THR A 101 -14.54 5.99 35.22
N GLY A 102 -15.03 4.74 35.14
CA GLY A 102 -14.73 3.89 33.99
C GLY A 102 -15.20 2.44 34.16
N VAL A 103 -14.79 1.57 33.23
CA VAL A 103 -15.21 0.17 33.22
C VAL A 103 -14.03 -0.73 32.87
N LEU A 104 -13.80 -1.78 33.66
CA LEU A 104 -12.87 -2.86 33.34
C LEU A 104 -13.64 -4.03 32.71
N LYS A 105 -13.15 -4.52 31.57
CA LYS A 105 -13.75 -5.65 30.85
C LYS A 105 -12.70 -6.67 30.50
N LEU A 106 -12.93 -7.93 30.84
CA LEU A 106 -12.10 -9.05 30.38
C LEU A 106 -12.75 -9.68 29.15
N ARG A 107 -12.18 -9.42 27.97
CA ARG A 107 -12.64 -10.01 26.70
C ARG A 107 -11.78 -11.22 26.32
N ARG A 108 -12.41 -12.29 25.84
CA ARG A 108 -11.71 -13.36 25.13
C ARG A 108 -11.49 -12.91 23.69
N VAL A 109 -10.23 -12.81 23.27
CA VAL A 109 -9.86 -12.60 21.86
C VAL A 109 -9.65 -13.99 21.24
N PRO A 110 -10.31 -14.33 20.12
CA PRO A 110 -10.11 -15.61 19.47
C PRO A 110 -8.66 -15.73 18.96
N PRO A 111 -8.10 -16.94 18.90
CA PRO A 111 -6.77 -17.14 18.31
C PRO A 111 -6.77 -16.72 16.83
N SER A 112 -5.75 -15.97 16.41
CA SER A 112 -5.57 -15.53 15.02
C SER A 112 -4.23 -16.02 14.50
N VAL A 113 -4.21 -16.61 13.30
CA VAL A 113 -2.99 -17.07 12.61
C VAL A 113 -2.61 -16.04 11.55
N LYS A 114 -1.39 -15.52 11.60
CA LYS A 114 -0.83 -14.68 10.52
C LYS A 114 -0.11 -15.59 9.52
N THR A 115 -0.74 -15.86 8.37
CA THR A 115 -0.10 -16.59 7.27
C THR A 115 0.65 -15.60 6.37
N ARG A 116 1.98 -15.53 6.51
CA ARG A 116 2.83 -14.94 5.47
C ARG A 116 2.83 -15.94 4.30
N GLY A 117 2.27 -15.58 3.15
CA GLY A 117 2.13 -16.45 1.99
C GLY A 117 3.46 -17.07 1.58
N THR A 118 3.72 -18.29 2.05
CA THR A 118 4.95 -19.04 1.79
C THR A 118 4.61 -20.12 0.76
N ALA A 119 5.50 -20.44 -0.17
CA ALA A 119 5.37 -21.58 -1.09
C ALA A 119 4.91 -22.87 -0.37
N LYS A 120 5.33 -23.04 0.90
CA LYS A 120 4.93 -24.11 1.82
C LYS A 120 3.41 -24.21 2.08
N LEU A 121 2.68 -23.11 2.01
CA LEU A 121 1.21 -23.12 2.16
C LEU A 121 0.54 -23.67 0.89
N PHE A 122 1.04 -23.28 -0.29
CA PHE A 122 0.56 -23.81 -1.57
C PHE A 122 0.89 -25.29 -1.72
N GLU A 123 2.08 -25.73 -1.29
CA GLU A 123 2.44 -27.15 -1.20
C GLU A 123 1.47 -27.93 -0.31
N ARG A 124 1.05 -27.36 0.83
CA ARG A 124 0.09 -27.99 1.73
C ARG A 124 -1.33 -28.08 1.15
N ILE A 125 -1.77 -27.05 0.42
CA ILE A 125 -3.08 -27.03 -0.24
C ILE A 125 -3.11 -28.01 -1.42
N LEU A 126 -2.04 -28.05 -2.21
CA LEU A 126 -1.93 -28.96 -3.35
C LEU A 126 -1.84 -30.42 -2.91
N SER A 127 -1.17 -30.71 -1.78
CA SER A 127 -1.08 -32.06 -1.22
C SER A 127 -2.41 -32.55 -0.66
N GLU A 128 -3.14 -31.71 0.06
CA GLU A 128 -4.45 -32.05 0.65
C GLU A 128 -5.52 -32.34 -0.42
N ASN A 129 -5.47 -31.67 -1.58
CA ASN A 129 -6.40 -31.89 -2.68
C ASN A 129 -5.97 -32.98 -3.68
N GLY A 130 -4.88 -33.71 -3.41
CA GLY A 130 -4.37 -34.79 -4.27
C GLY A 130 -3.91 -34.33 -5.67
N LEU A 131 -3.71 -33.04 -5.86
CA LEU A 131 -3.36 -32.41 -7.15
C LEU A 131 -1.84 -32.25 -7.30
N LEU A 132 -1.10 -32.35 -6.19
CA LEU A 132 0.35 -32.18 -6.15
C LEU A 132 1.08 -33.20 -7.03
N GLU A 133 0.69 -34.47 -6.99
CA GLU A 133 1.37 -35.52 -7.77
C GLU A 133 1.17 -35.38 -9.27
N LYS A 134 -0.05 -35.00 -9.70
CA LYS A 134 -0.35 -34.80 -11.12
C LYS A 134 0.41 -33.59 -11.68
N PHE A 135 0.51 -32.53 -10.90
CA PHE A 135 1.21 -31.32 -11.26
C PHE A 135 2.74 -31.52 -11.29
N SER A 136 3.29 -32.20 -10.28
CA SER A 136 4.72 -32.52 -10.20
C SER A 136 5.18 -33.50 -11.30
N ASN A 137 4.37 -34.51 -11.64
CA ASN A 137 4.70 -35.46 -12.72
C ASN A 137 4.72 -34.80 -14.11
N LEU A 138 3.85 -33.81 -14.33
CA LEU A 138 3.83 -33.04 -15.57
C LEU A 138 5.08 -32.15 -15.68
N ILE A 139 5.45 -31.47 -14.59
CA ILE A 139 6.65 -30.63 -14.53
C ILE A 139 7.91 -31.48 -14.72
N ALA A 140 8.02 -32.63 -14.06
CA ALA A 140 9.19 -33.51 -14.15
C ALA A 140 9.46 -34.04 -15.57
N LYS A 141 8.40 -34.44 -16.30
CA LYS A 141 8.55 -34.87 -17.70
C LYS A 141 8.98 -33.74 -18.63
N LEU A 142 8.53 -32.51 -18.37
CA LEU A 142 8.90 -31.33 -19.16
C LEU A 142 10.32 -30.83 -18.82
N SER A 143 10.71 -30.91 -17.54
CA SER A 143 12.04 -30.50 -17.07
C SER A 143 13.16 -31.46 -17.46
N ASN A 144 12.90 -32.76 -17.68
CA ASN A 144 13.88 -33.70 -18.25
C ASN A 144 14.27 -33.40 -19.70
N VAL A 145 13.54 -32.50 -20.36
CA VAL A 145 13.86 -31.95 -21.68
C VAL A 145 14.18 -30.44 -21.54
N TYR A 146 14.59 -30.02 -20.34
CA TYR A 146 15.02 -28.67 -19.96
C TYR A 146 13.95 -27.55 -20.03
N LEU A 147 12.65 -27.87 -19.91
CA LEU A 147 11.55 -26.87 -19.94
C LEU A 147 11.03 -26.49 -18.54
N ARG A 148 10.64 -25.21 -18.36
CA ARG A 148 10.08 -24.62 -17.11
C ARG A 148 8.62 -24.17 -17.30
N VAL A 149 7.78 -24.42 -16.29
CA VAL A 149 6.34 -24.12 -16.30
C VAL A 149 6.00 -23.06 -15.24
N LYS A 150 5.22 -22.05 -15.64
CA LYS A 150 4.71 -20.95 -14.79
C LYS A 150 3.19 -20.94 -14.91
N LEU A 151 2.47 -20.82 -13.79
CA LEU A 151 1.02 -20.83 -13.80
C LEU A 151 0.49 -19.39 -13.79
N GLU A 152 -0.20 -19.01 -14.86
CA GLU A 152 -0.78 -17.68 -15.03
C GLU A 152 -2.14 -17.79 -15.73
N LEU A 153 -2.99 -16.78 -15.56
CA LEU A 153 -4.29 -16.72 -16.24
C LEU A 153 -4.08 -16.34 -17.71
N ASN A 154 -4.68 -17.10 -18.62
CA ASN A 154 -4.62 -16.82 -20.05
C ASN A 154 -5.64 -15.74 -20.42
N LYS A 155 -5.15 -14.52 -20.66
CA LYS A 155 -5.97 -13.35 -21.00
C LYS A 155 -6.43 -13.33 -22.46
N GLU A 156 -5.72 -13.99 -23.37
CA GLU A 156 -6.03 -14.02 -24.81
C GLU A 156 -7.22 -14.94 -25.11
N GLN A 157 -7.32 -16.10 -24.43
CA GLN A 157 -8.50 -16.96 -24.55
C GLN A 157 -9.78 -16.29 -24.05
N ILE A 158 -9.66 -15.41 -23.06
CA ILE A 158 -10.77 -14.60 -22.53
C ILE A 158 -11.24 -13.58 -23.57
N LEU A 159 -10.30 -13.03 -24.36
CA LEU A 159 -10.57 -12.06 -25.42
C LEU A 159 -11.13 -12.69 -26.71
N ALA A 160 -10.82 -13.97 -26.98
CA ALA A 160 -11.28 -14.69 -28.18
C ALA A 160 -12.75 -15.19 -28.10
N GLU A 161 -13.22 -15.60 -26.92
CA GLU A 161 -14.63 -15.96 -26.65
C GLU A 161 -15.24 -15.05 -25.55
N PRO A 162 -15.44 -13.75 -25.81
CA PRO A 162 -15.77 -12.76 -24.77
C PRO A 162 -17.16 -13.00 -24.13
N LEU A 163 -18.15 -13.48 -24.91
CA LEU A 163 -19.52 -13.75 -24.41
C LEU A 163 -19.58 -14.95 -23.42
N ARG A 164 -18.74 -15.97 -23.61
CA ARG A 164 -18.64 -17.14 -22.71
C ARG A 164 -17.84 -16.81 -21.44
N ALA A 165 -16.75 -16.05 -21.58
CA ALA A 165 -15.96 -15.57 -20.45
C ALA A 165 -16.78 -14.64 -19.53
N MET A 166 -17.65 -13.81 -20.10
CA MET A 166 -18.62 -13.02 -19.34
C MET A 166 -19.64 -13.89 -18.58
N GLN A 167 -20.20 -14.95 -19.17
CA GLN A 167 -21.19 -15.82 -18.49
C GLN A 167 -20.61 -16.74 -17.41
N LYS A 168 -19.36 -17.23 -17.54
CA LYS A 168 -18.72 -18.12 -16.55
C LYS A 168 -17.94 -17.37 -15.47
N ILE A 169 -17.44 -16.17 -15.77
CA ILE A 169 -16.39 -15.49 -14.98
C ILE A 169 -16.71 -14.00 -14.71
N GLY A 170 -17.62 -13.35 -15.46
CA GLY A 170 -18.13 -12.00 -15.15
C GLY A 170 -17.13 -10.85 -15.32
N ILE A 171 -16.50 -10.72 -16.49
CA ILE A 171 -15.39 -9.78 -16.76
C ILE A 171 -15.85 -8.64 -17.72
N GLU A 172 -15.48 -7.38 -17.47
CA GLU A 172 -15.75 -6.22 -18.35
C GLU A 172 -14.57 -5.88 -19.28
N PHE A 173 -14.84 -5.41 -20.51
CA PHE A 173 -13.83 -5.07 -21.53
C PHE A 173 -13.84 -3.58 -21.87
N ASN A 174 -12.67 -3.04 -22.27
CA ASN A 174 -12.44 -1.63 -22.60
C ASN A 174 -11.87 -1.53 -24.03
N GLU A 175 -12.28 -0.55 -24.84
CA GLU A 175 -11.93 -0.46 -26.28
C GLU A 175 -10.51 0.10 -26.55
N GLU A 176 -9.96 -0.22 -27.73
CA GLU A 176 -8.59 0.13 -28.17
C GLU A 176 -8.42 1.65 -28.44
N ALA A 177 -7.31 2.25 -27.95
CA ALA A 177 -6.98 3.66 -28.20
C ALA A 177 -5.46 3.92 -28.21
N GLU A 178 -4.98 4.74 -29.16
CA GLU A 178 -3.58 5.20 -29.24
C GLU A 178 -3.28 6.32 -28.22
N ARG A 179 -2.08 6.29 -27.59
CA ARG A 179 -1.65 7.29 -26.58
C ARG A 179 -0.22 7.77 -26.80
N LEU A 180 -0.02 9.09 -26.69
CA LEU A 180 1.28 9.77 -26.77
C LEU A 180 1.96 9.83 -25.39
N TYR A 181 3.27 9.52 -25.33
CA TYR A 181 4.11 9.66 -24.13
C TYR A 181 5.24 10.69 -24.36
N ILE A 182 5.45 11.60 -23.41
CA ILE A 182 6.47 12.66 -23.47
C ILE A 182 7.37 12.58 -22.23
N ALA A 183 8.68 12.45 -22.41
CA ALA A 183 9.67 12.35 -21.34
C ALA A 183 10.77 13.42 -21.52
N PRO A 184 10.83 14.47 -20.67
CA PRO A 184 11.92 15.44 -20.67
C PRO A 184 13.25 14.82 -20.23
N ASN A 185 14.38 15.34 -20.74
CA ASN A 185 15.71 14.83 -20.40
C ASN A 185 16.09 15.17 -18.94
N GLU A 186 16.51 14.19 -18.15
CA GLU A 186 16.95 14.35 -16.76
C GLU A 186 18.47 14.12 -16.68
N THR A 187 19.20 14.95 -15.93
CA THR A 187 20.65 14.75 -15.73
C THR A 187 20.85 13.66 -14.70
N GLU A 188 21.19 12.45 -15.14
CA GLU A 188 21.65 11.37 -14.26
C GLU A 188 23.07 11.71 -13.80
N LEU A 189 23.23 12.11 -12.53
CA LEU A 189 24.54 12.25 -11.91
C LEU A 189 25.02 10.86 -11.49
N GLU A 190 25.91 10.26 -12.29
CA GLU A 190 26.70 9.12 -11.88
C GLU A 190 27.81 9.60 -10.94
N ILE A 191 27.79 9.17 -9.67
CA ILE A 191 28.84 9.47 -8.70
C ILE A 191 29.64 8.19 -8.48
N GLU A 192 30.90 8.19 -8.90
CA GLU A 192 31.89 7.14 -8.57
C GLU A 192 32.44 7.43 -7.17
N ALA A 193 32.34 6.47 -6.26
CA ALA A 193 32.84 6.59 -4.89
C ALA A 193 34.22 5.94 -4.79
N ASP A 194 35.29 6.75 -4.72
CA ASP A 194 36.63 6.27 -4.39
C ASP A 194 36.79 6.14 -2.86
N GLU A 195 37.07 4.94 -2.38
CA GLU A 195 37.41 4.65 -0.98
C GLU A 195 38.87 5.06 -0.68
N GLU A 196 39.13 6.32 -0.31
CA GLU A 196 40.37 6.64 0.41
C GLU A 196 40.28 7.94 1.22
N SER A 197 39.97 7.80 2.52
CA SER A 197 40.62 8.51 3.63
C SER A 197 39.86 8.27 4.95
N ALA A 198 39.92 7.03 5.44
CA ALA A 198 39.86 6.79 6.87
C ALA A 198 41.29 6.81 7.41
N ALA A 199 41.68 7.91 8.06
CA ALA A 199 42.85 7.98 8.95
C ALA A 199 42.57 8.97 10.09
#